data_AF-A0A9E0W0D6-F1
#
_entry.id   AF-A0A9E0W0D6-F1
#
_cell.length_a   1.000
_cell.length_b   1.000
_cell.length_c   1.000
_cell.angle_alpha   90.00
_cell.angle_beta   90.00
_cell.angle_gamma   90.00
#
_symmetry.space_group_name_H-M   'P 1'
#
loop_
_entity.id
_entity.type
_entity.pdbx_description
1 polymer ?
#
loop_
_entity_poly.entity_id
_entity_poly.type
_entity_poly.pdbx_seq_one_letter_code
_entity_poly.pdbx_strand_id
1 'polypeptide(L)'
;MDVQRIILIAALAIISYMLVLQWNQDYGVKTEPVAQAESVSAYKSVTEPVVVNEESDLPLSTNTVAPESSDLPEAKAVSATNQQQLIKVKTDVLQLLIDTKGGDIIEVALVDYKAALDNDQPFILLEQNGGRTYVSQSGLIGKDGPDANPE
;
A
#
# COMPACT_ATOMS: atom_id res chain seq x y z
N MET A 1 44.77 16.68 -40.59
CA MET A 1 43.41 17.27 -40.67
C MET A 1 42.30 16.21 -40.57
N ASP A 2 42.45 15.03 -41.20
CA ASP A 2 41.40 14.00 -41.14
C ASP A 2 41.16 13.39 -39.75
N VAL A 3 42.23 13.08 -38.99
CA VAL A 3 42.10 12.44 -37.67
C VAL A 3 41.36 13.35 -36.66
N GLN A 4 41.61 14.66 -36.68
CA GLN A 4 40.88 15.61 -35.83
C GLN A 4 39.40 15.67 -36.19
N ARG A 5 39.06 15.63 -37.48
CA ARG A 5 37.68 15.60 -37.96
C ARG A 5 36.96 14.31 -37.53
N ILE A 6 37.64 13.16 -37.63
CA ILE A 6 37.10 11.86 -37.20
C ILE A 6 36.86 11.84 -35.69
N ILE A 7 37.78 12.37 -34.88
CA ILE A 7 37.62 12.44 -33.41
C ILE A 7 36.40 13.30 -33.03
N LEU A 8 36.21 14.45 -33.69
CA LEU A 8 35.05 15.32 -33.43
C LEU A 8 33.73 14.64 -33.81
N ILE A 9 33.70 13.91 -34.93
CA ILE A 9 32.50 13.15 -35.35
C ILE A 9 32.22 12.00 -34.38
N ALA A 10 33.25 11.28 -33.93
CA ALA A 10 33.11 10.20 -32.95
C ALA A 10 32.58 10.72 -31.61
N ALA A 11 33.11 11.85 -31.11
CA ALA A 11 32.62 12.48 -29.88
C ALA A 11 31.15 12.89 -30.01
N LEU A 12 30.75 13.50 -31.14
CA LEU A 12 29.36 13.87 -31.40
C LEU A 12 28.44 12.64 -31.43
N ALA A 13 28.86 11.56 -32.09
CA ALA A 13 28.10 10.31 -32.14
C ALA A 13 27.89 9.71 -30.75
N ILE A 14 28.92 9.71 -29.89
CA ILE A 14 28.83 9.23 -28.51
C ILE A 14 27.86 10.11 -27.70
N ILE A 15 27.97 11.43 -27.79
CA ILE A 15 27.08 12.36 -27.07
C ILE A 15 25.63 12.18 -27.54
N SER A 16 25.39 12.11 -28.84
CA SER A 16 24.05 11.87 -29.41
C SER A 16 23.48 10.54 -28.96
N TYR A 17 24.30 9.49 -28.91
CA TYR A 17 23.88 8.17 -28.44
C TYR A 17 23.56 8.18 -26.94
N MET A 18 24.36 8.87 -26.11
CA MET A 18 24.06 9.05 -24.70
C MET A 18 22.78 9.85 -24.47
N LEU A 19 22.49 10.86 -25.30
CA LEU A 19 21.24 11.62 -25.24
C LEU A 19 20.02 10.74 -25.52
N VAL A 20 20.11 9.85 -26.51
CA VAL A 20 19.04 8.87 -26.81
C VAL A 20 18.89 7.84 -25.69
N LEU A 21 20.00 7.36 -25.11
CA LEU A 21 19.94 6.46 -23.95
C LEU A 21 19.26 7.12 -22.74
N GLN A 22 19.60 8.38 -22.44
CA GLN A 22 18.97 9.15 -21.36
C GLN A 22 17.50 9.42 -21.67
N TRP A 23 17.17 9.84 -22.89
CA TRP A 23 15.77 10.02 -23.29
C TRP A 23 14.96 8.72 -23.12
N ASN A 24 15.54 7.57 -23.47
CA ASN A 24 14.87 6.28 -23.30
C ASN A 24 14.85 5.81 -21.83
N GLN A 25 15.72 6.31 -20.95
CA GLN A 25 15.63 6.04 -19.51
C GLN A 25 14.58 6.92 -18.83
N ASP A 26 14.53 8.19 -19.19
CA ASP A 26 13.60 9.18 -18.60
C ASP A 26 12.17 9.01 -19.13
N TYR A 27 12.02 8.69 -20.42
CA TYR A 27 10.73 8.60 -21.12
C TYR A 27 10.42 7.21 -21.68
N GLY A 28 11.34 6.25 -21.54
CA GLY A 28 10.98 4.84 -21.74
C GLY A 28 9.90 4.47 -20.74
N VAL A 29 9.01 3.55 -21.13
CA VAL A 29 7.84 3.15 -20.33
C VAL A 29 8.30 2.58 -18.99
N LYS A 30 8.54 3.44 -18.01
CA LYS A 30 8.61 3.09 -16.60
C LYS A 30 7.16 3.10 -16.13
N THR A 31 6.43 2.06 -16.48
CA THR A 31 5.27 1.66 -15.69
C THR A 31 5.82 1.23 -14.34
N GLU A 32 6.03 2.18 -13.44
CA GLU A 32 5.86 1.84 -12.04
C GLU A 32 4.39 1.47 -11.93
N PRO A 33 4.06 0.19 -11.68
CA PRO A 33 2.71 -0.09 -11.25
C PRO A 33 2.52 0.79 -10.03
N VAL A 34 1.54 1.69 -10.08
CA VAL A 34 0.95 2.21 -8.86
C VAL A 34 0.35 0.97 -8.21
N ALA A 35 1.19 0.24 -7.48
CA ALA A 35 0.74 -0.85 -6.64
C ALA A 35 -0.19 -0.14 -5.67
N GLN A 36 -1.50 -0.33 -5.88
CA GLN A 36 -2.50 -0.03 -4.87
C GLN A 36 -2.08 -0.83 -3.65
N ALA A 37 -1.29 -0.19 -2.79
CA ALA A 37 -1.07 -0.71 -1.48
C ALA A 37 -2.43 -0.57 -0.80
N GLU A 38 -3.04 -1.72 -0.51
CA GLU A 38 -4.35 -1.79 0.12
C GLU A 38 -4.35 -0.85 1.31
N SER A 39 -5.34 0.04 1.33
CA SER A 39 -5.49 1.00 2.40
C SER A 39 -5.81 0.25 3.69
N VAL A 40 -4.93 0.41 4.67
CA VAL A 40 -5.00 -0.22 5.99
C VAL A 40 -5.34 0.85 7.02
N SER A 41 -6.37 0.59 7.82
CA SER A 41 -6.75 1.51 8.87
C SER A 41 -5.71 1.56 10.00
N ALA A 42 -5.42 2.77 10.49
CA ALA A 42 -4.57 3.00 11.67
C ALA A 42 -5.16 2.46 12.98
N TYR A 43 -6.46 2.16 13.05
CA TYR A 43 -7.09 1.69 14.29
C TYR A 43 -6.89 0.20 14.57
N LYS A 44 -5.99 -0.44 13.83
CA LYS A 44 -5.55 -1.81 14.07
C LYS A 44 -4.79 -1.87 15.39
N SER A 45 -5.49 -2.18 16.48
CA SER A 45 -4.87 -2.57 17.72
C SER A 45 -4.07 -3.85 17.48
N VAL A 46 -2.75 -3.76 17.60
CA VAL A 46 -1.89 -4.93 17.81
C VAL A 46 -2.21 -5.42 19.22
N THR A 47 -3.12 -6.38 19.35
CA THR A 47 -3.23 -7.14 20.59
C THR A 47 -1.99 -8.02 20.67
N GLU A 48 -1.02 -7.57 21.46
CA GLU A 48 0.09 -8.36 21.96
C GLU A 48 -0.48 -9.62 22.64
N PRO A 49 0.06 -10.82 22.38
CA PRO A 49 -0.52 -12.05 22.93
C PRO A 49 -0.22 -12.11 24.43
N VAL A 50 -1.23 -11.76 25.25
CA VAL A 50 -1.27 -12.20 26.64
C VAL A 50 -1.49 -13.70 26.62
N VAL A 51 -0.43 -14.45 26.92
CA VAL A 51 -0.50 -15.87 27.28
C VAL A 51 -1.32 -16.01 28.55
N VAL A 52 -2.62 -16.25 28.40
CA VAL A 52 -3.44 -16.83 29.46
C VAL A 52 -3.40 -18.34 29.26
N ASN A 53 -2.44 -18.99 29.93
CA ASN A 53 -2.59 -20.39 30.29
C ASN A 53 -3.59 -20.41 31.45
N GLU A 54 -4.81 -20.89 31.25
CA GLU A 54 -5.52 -21.78 32.17
C GLU A 54 -6.67 -22.49 31.42
N GLU A 55 -6.58 -23.82 31.45
CA GLU A 55 -7.66 -24.82 31.32
C GLU A 55 -8.46 -24.90 30.01
N SER A 56 -7.89 -25.73 29.14
CA SER A 56 -8.51 -26.48 28.05
C SER A 56 -9.78 -27.23 28.49
N ASP A 57 -10.90 -27.01 27.80
CA ASP A 57 -11.99 -27.99 27.71
C ASP A 57 -12.31 -28.31 26.24
N LEU A 58 -12.11 -29.59 25.90
CA LEU A 58 -12.59 -30.33 24.72
C LEU A 58 -11.73 -30.36 23.43
N PRO A 59 -11.75 -31.50 22.70
CA PRO A 59 -10.54 -32.33 22.53
C PRO A 59 -9.77 -32.19 21.21
N LEU A 60 -8.47 -32.50 21.33
CA LEU A 60 -7.53 -32.74 20.23
C LEU A 60 -8.01 -33.85 19.28
N SER A 61 -7.81 -33.65 17.98
CA SER A 61 -7.58 -34.75 17.04
C SER A 61 -6.11 -34.78 16.67
N THR A 62 -5.45 -35.83 17.14
CA THR A 62 -4.09 -36.22 16.81
C THR A 62 -4.04 -36.77 15.39
N ASN A 63 -3.08 -36.34 14.59
CA ASN A 63 -2.40 -37.26 13.68
C ASN A 63 -0.96 -36.79 13.40
N THR A 64 -0.06 -37.35 14.21
CA THR A 64 1.25 -37.91 13.85
C THR A 64 1.85 -37.44 12.53
N VAL A 65 2.97 -36.70 12.60
CA VAL A 65 4.27 -37.10 12.03
C VAL A 65 5.37 -36.17 12.53
N ALA A 66 6.38 -36.76 13.16
CA ALA A 66 7.77 -36.32 13.00
C ALA A 66 8.48 -37.49 12.29
N PRO A 67 9.53 -37.29 11.46
CA PRO A 67 10.55 -36.27 11.71
C PRO A 67 11.14 -35.58 10.45
N GLU A 68 11.97 -34.58 10.71
CA GLU A 68 13.04 -33.99 9.87
C GLU A 68 12.70 -33.46 8.46
N SER A 69 12.79 -32.15 8.28
CA SER A 69 13.89 -31.50 7.52
C SER A 69 13.58 -30.03 7.23
N SER A 70 14.65 -29.24 7.28
CA SER A 70 14.85 -27.92 6.68
C SER A 70 13.88 -27.59 5.53
N ASP A 71 13.19 -26.45 5.60
CA ASP A 71 13.55 -25.23 4.85
C ASP A 71 12.33 -24.28 4.74
N LEU A 72 12.61 -22.97 4.79
CA LEU A 72 11.73 -21.79 4.61
C LEU A 72 10.65 -21.49 5.68
N PRO A 73 10.65 -20.28 6.28
CA PRO A 73 9.46 -19.76 6.95
C PRO A 73 8.46 -19.32 5.89
N GLU A 74 7.52 -20.19 5.54
CA GLU A 74 6.30 -19.79 4.86
C GLU A 74 5.53 -18.88 5.83
N ALA A 75 5.39 -17.61 5.46
CA ALA A 75 4.69 -16.61 6.24
C ALA A 75 3.21 -17.02 6.34
N LYS A 76 2.88 -17.71 7.43
CA LYS A 76 1.52 -18.01 7.84
C LYS A 76 0.79 -16.68 7.96
N ALA A 77 -0.07 -16.38 6.97
CA ALA A 77 -0.99 -15.26 7.02
C ALA A 77 -1.90 -15.46 8.24
N VAL A 78 -1.54 -14.78 9.33
CA VAL A 78 -2.36 -14.75 10.54
C VAL A 78 -3.55 -13.86 10.20
N SER A 79 -4.65 -14.48 9.77
CA SER A 79 -5.95 -13.82 9.69
C SER A 79 -6.40 -13.51 11.12
N ALA A 80 -5.96 -12.37 11.62
CA ALA A 80 -6.48 -11.78 12.85
C ALA A 80 -7.92 -11.37 12.58
N THR A 81 -8.85 -12.21 13.02
CA THR A 81 -10.29 -11.96 13.02
C THR A 81 -10.60 -10.96 14.14
N ASN A 82 -10.32 -9.70 13.88
CA ASN A 82 -11.17 -8.59 14.28
C ASN A 82 -11.45 -7.86 12.97
N GLN A 83 -12.55 -8.22 12.33
CA GLN A 83 -12.91 -7.72 11.01
C GLN A 83 -13.17 -6.21 11.12
N GLN A 84 -12.14 -5.39 10.94
CA GLN A 84 -12.31 -3.98 10.63
C GLN A 84 -13.23 -3.93 9.41
N GLN A 85 -14.44 -3.40 9.63
CA GLN A 85 -15.43 -3.32 8.57
C GLN A 85 -15.17 -2.00 7.84
N LEU A 86 -14.59 -2.09 6.66
CA LEU A 86 -14.39 -0.93 5.79
C LEU A 86 -15.64 -0.77 4.92
N ILE A 87 -16.16 0.46 4.84
CA ILE A 87 -17.31 0.79 4.00
C ILE A 87 -16.80 1.44 2.72
N LYS A 88 -17.20 0.88 1.57
CA LYS A 88 -16.94 1.46 0.25
C LYS A 88 -18.13 2.32 -0.16
N VAL A 89 -17.88 3.60 -0.46
CA VAL A 89 -18.88 4.53 -0.98
C VAL A 89 -18.43 4.99 -2.36
N LYS A 90 -19.31 4.88 -3.36
CA LYS A 90 -19.02 5.33 -4.72
C LYS A 90 -20.08 6.34 -5.16
N THR A 91 -19.63 7.47 -5.65
CA THR A 91 -20.45 8.51 -6.28
C THR A 91 -20.10 8.60 -7.78
N ASP A 92 -20.65 9.64 -8.42
CA ASP A 92 -20.29 10.08 -9.75
C ASP A 92 -18.78 10.40 -9.88
N VAL A 93 -18.25 11.22 -8.97
CA VAL A 93 -16.87 11.74 -9.05
C VAL A 93 -15.90 11.13 -8.05
N LEU A 94 -16.38 10.46 -7.00
CA LEU A 94 -15.56 9.98 -5.89
C LEU A 94 -15.76 8.49 -5.61
N GLN A 95 -14.68 7.82 -5.26
CA GLN A 95 -14.69 6.51 -4.61
C GLN A 95 -13.99 6.64 -3.27
N LEU A 96 -14.67 6.30 -2.19
CA LEU A 96 -14.19 6.47 -0.82
C LEU A 96 -14.17 5.14 -0.08
N LEU A 97 -13.22 5.02 0.85
CA LEU A 97 -13.13 3.95 1.82
C LEU A 97 -13.16 4.54 3.22
N ILE A 98 -14.14 4.13 4.02
CA ILE A 98 -14.42 4.67 5.35
C ILE A 98 -14.17 3.57 6.38
N ASP A 99 -13.45 3.89 7.45
CA ASP A 99 -13.39 3.02 8.63
C ASP A 99 -14.63 3.21 9.49
N THR A 100 -15.28 2.09 9.85
CA THR A 100 -16.40 2.07 10.79
C THR A 100 -16.00 2.49 12.22
N LYS A 101 -14.71 2.41 12.56
CA LYS A 101 -14.16 2.97 13.79
C LYS A 101 -13.74 4.43 13.56
N GLY A 102 -14.34 5.36 14.28
CA GLY A 102 -14.10 6.81 14.15
C GLY A 102 -14.77 7.47 12.93
N GLY A 103 -15.14 6.70 11.88
CA GLY A 103 -15.74 7.28 10.68
C GLY A 103 -14.72 7.98 9.77
N ASP A 104 -13.44 7.64 9.91
CA ASP A 104 -12.35 8.24 9.15
C ASP A 104 -12.36 7.79 7.69
N ILE A 105 -12.01 8.70 6.79
CA ILE A 105 -11.82 8.39 5.37
C ILE A 105 -10.35 8.04 5.15
N ILE A 106 -10.10 6.77 4.84
CA ILE A 106 -8.76 6.18 4.70
C ILE A 106 -8.31 6.04 3.25
N GLU A 107 -9.24 6.12 2.29
CA GLU A 107 -8.92 6.20 0.86
C GLU A 107 -9.94 7.06 0.12
N VAL A 108 -9.46 7.87 -0.83
CA VAL A 108 -10.30 8.62 -1.79
C VAL A 108 -9.65 8.57 -3.16
N ALA A 109 -10.37 8.02 -4.13
CA ALA A 109 -10.01 8.08 -5.55
C ALA A 109 -10.94 9.05 -6.30
N LEU A 110 -10.33 9.92 -7.12
CA LEU A 110 -11.01 10.85 -8.01
C LEU A 110 -11.28 10.14 -9.34
N VAL A 111 -12.54 9.78 -9.60
CA VAL A 111 -12.91 8.89 -10.72
C VAL A 111 -12.61 9.52 -12.09
N ASP A 112 -12.79 10.83 -12.21
CA ASP A 112 -12.63 11.56 -13.48
C ASP A 112 -11.17 11.96 -13.77
N TYR A 113 -10.26 11.73 -12.82
CA TYR A 113 -8.87 12.17 -12.93
C TYR A 113 -7.96 10.94 -13.01
N LYS A 114 -7.15 10.86 -14.06
CA LYS A 114 -6.19 9.75 -14.25
C LYS A 114 -4.97 9.96 -13.35
N ALA A 115 -4.44 8.87 -12.81
CA ALA A 115 -3.24 8.91 -11.96
C ALA A 115 -1.97 9.34 -12.72
N ALA A 116 -1.88 8.99 -14.00
CA ALA A 116 -0.79 9.38 -14.89
C ALA A 116 -1.30 9.50 -16.33
N LEU A 117 -0.49 10.13 -17.20
CA LEU A 117 -0.75 10.14 -18.64
C LEU A 117 -0.75 8.67 -19.15
N ASP A 118 -1.74 8.33 -19.99
CA ASP A 118 -1.95 6.98 -20.50
C ASP A 118 -2.21 5.88 -19.44
N ASN A 119 -2.68 6.26 -18.24
CA ASN A 119 -3.16 5.34 -17.21
C ASN A 119 -4.70 5.37 -17.12
N ASP A 120 -5.34 4.21 -16.93
CA ASP A 120 -6.79 4.08 -16.72
C ASP A 120 -7.19 4.02 -15.26
N GLN A 121 -6.22 4.00 -14.34
CA GLN A 121 -6.49 4.07 -12.90
C GLN A 121 -6.82 5.50 -12.46
N PRO A 122 -7.86 5.66 -11.62
CA PRO A 122 -8.20 6.95 -11.04
C PRO A 122 -7.09 7.44 -10.09
N PHE A 123 -6.96 8.75 -9.97
CA PHE A 123 -5.99 9.39 -9.08
C PHE A 123 -6.43 9.21 -7.63
N ILE A 124 -5.59 8.57 -6.83
CA ILE A 124 -5.82 8.37 -5.40
C ILE A 124 -5.29 9.59 -4.63
N LEU A 125 -6.21 10.40 -4.11
CA LEU A 125 -5.89 11.59 -3.34
C LEU A 125 -5.56 11.24 -1.88
N LEU A 126 -6.50 10.58 -1.18
CA LEU A 126 -6.28 10.10 0.19
C LEU A 126 -5.91 8.63 0.14
N GLU A 127 -4.90 8.23 0.89
CA GLU A 127 -4.52 6.82 1.06
C GLU A 127 -3.85 6.62 2.41
N GLN A 128 -4.07 5.44 3.00
CA GLN A 128 -3.41 5.02 4.20
C GLN A 128 -2.73 3.67 3.98
N ASN A 129 -1.44 3.69 3.66
CA ASN A 129 -0.67 2.47 3.45
C ASN A 129 0.73 2.59 4.08
N GLY A 130 1.56 1.55 3.92
CA GLY A 130 2.91 1.54 4.48
C GLY A 130 3.87 2.60 3.89
N GLY A 131 3.53 3.18 2.74
CA GLY A 131 4.35 4.20 2.05
C GLY A 131 3.88 5.63 2.30
N ARG A 132 2.59 5.86 2.54
CA ARG A 132 2.00 7.19 2.77
C ARG A 132 0.76 7.08 3.66
N THR A 133 0.64 7.99 4.61
CA THR A 133 -0.58 8.21 5.38
C THR A 133 -1.09 9.61 5.11
N TYR A 134 -2.16 9.70 4.32
CA TYR A 134 -2.90 10.92 4.09
C TYR A 134 -4.39 10.62 4.17
N VAL A 135 -4.97 10.92 5.33
CA VAL A 135 -6.34 10.57 5.72
C VAL A 135 -7.13 11.82 6.10
N SER A 136 -8.46 11.72 6.04
CA SER A 136 -9.36 12.75 6.57
C SER A 136 -10.07 12.20 7.79
N GLN A 137 -9.71 12.72 8.95
CA GLN A 137 -10.27 12.27 10.23
C GLN A 137 -11.40 13.16 10.69
N SER A 138 -12.41 12.56 11.31
CA SER A 138 -13.51 13.29 11.92
C SER A 138 -13.97 12.61 13.19
N GLY A 139 -14.59 13.35 14.11
CA GLY A 139 -15.05 12.76 15.36
C GLY A 139 -15.73 13.77 16.28
N LEU A 140 -16.40 13.23 17.30
CA LEU A 140 -17.05 13.98 18.36
C LEU A 140 -16.15 14.01 19.59
N ILE A 141 -15.57 15.18 19.86
CA ILE A 141 -14.68 15.44 20.98
C ILE A 141 -15.37 16.26 22.10
N GLY A 142 -14.81 16.25 23.31
CA GLY A 142 -15.31 17.01 24.48
C GLY A 142 -15.64 16.13 25.68
N LYS A 143 -16.22 16.71 26.74
CA LYS A 143 -16.52 16.01 28.01
C LYS A 143 -17.32 14.72 27.83
N ASP A 144 -18.24 14.73 26.87
CA ASP A 144 -19.14 13.61 26.56
C ASP A 144 -18.89 13.06 25.14
N GLY A 145 -17.77 13.41 24.52
CA GLY A 145 -17.43 12.99 23.17
C GLY A 145 -16.93 11.53 23.15
N PRO A 146 -17.54 10.62 22.37
CA PRO A 146 -17.10 9.22 22.30
C PRO A 146 -15.66 9.07 21.77
N ASP A 147 -15.18 10.02 20.97
CA ASP A 147 -13.83 9.99 20.38
C ASP A 147 -12.81 10.76 21.23
N ALA A 148 -13.25 11.36 22.34
CA ALA A 148 -12.37 12.13 23.23
C ALA A 148 -11.59 11.27 24.23
N ASN A 149 -11.98 10.01 24.41
CA ASN A 149 -11.37 9.12 25.39
C ASN A 149 -10.32 8.22 24.71
N PRO A 150 -9.02 8.43 24.96
CA PRO A 150 -8.01 7.45 24.64
C PRO A 150 -8.08 6.37 25.71
N GLU A 151 -8.79 5.27 25.44
CA GLU A 151 -8.38 4.01 26.08
C GLU A 151 -7.09 3.51 25.45
#